data_AF-A0A397GSX1-F1
#
_entry.id   AF-A0A397GSX1-F1
#
_cell.length_a   1.000
_cell.length_b   1.000
_cell.length_c   1.000
_cell.angle_alpha   90.00
_cell.angle_beta   90.00
_cell.angle_gamma   90.00
#
_symmetry.space_group_name_H-M   'P 1'
#
loop_
_entity.id
_entity.type
_entity.pdbx_description
1 polymer ?
#
loop_
_entity_poly.entity_id
_entity_poly.type
_entity_poly.pdbx_seq_one_letter_code
_entity_poly.pdbx_strand_id
1 'polypeptide(L)'
;MDTLKDVPEFFETQLDESLSARTESLASFRELGPADLCHITKANAKPGVKEVGSYHYVSGVDASSSATLAAYLNSLTYALEETHAWFSKSSAWRIRSGVYCCFNAFSRVDVRVEVKIPGGVESYVVDLRGERHEATPEIWQETYISALLRSILYSDDANYRLAGFRKLDPIPNIEAEAHFLEATENIFFKGWLLGSEPEIQVATVVSNHLTTGIMKYFSENFRYERAVNLFEKYIL
;
A
#
# COMPACT_ATOMS: atom_id res chain seq x y z
N MET A 1 8.97 -12.93 21.87
CA MET A 1 8.77 -11.63 21.20
C MET A 1 7.28 -11.40 21.15
N ASP A 2 6.84 -10.17 21.37
CA ASP A 2 5.41 -9.86 21.39
C ASP A 2 4.90 -9.68 19.96
N THR A 3 3.73 -10.24 19.67
CA THR A 3 3.09 -10.22 18.34
C THR A 3 2.07 -9.09 18.24
N LEU A 4 1.85 -8.60 17.03
CA LEU A 4 0.74 -7.69 16.76
C LEU A 4 -0.60 -8.43 16.89
N LYS A 5 -1.56 -7.82 17.58
CA LYS A 5 -2.94 -8.32 17.63
C LYS A 5 -3.65 -8.06 16.29
N ASP A 6 -4.35 -9.08 15.79
CA ASP A 6 -5.16 -9.03 14.56
C ASP A 6 -4.40 -8.57 13.29
N VAL A 7 -3.08 -8.66 13.31
CA VAL A 7 -2.21 -8.39 12.16
C VAL A 7 -1.32 -9.61 11.95
N PRO A 8 -1.31 -10.22 10.75
CA PRO A 8 -0.38 -11.31 10.46
C PRO A 8 1.06 -10.81 10.56
N GLU A 9 2.00 -11.70 10.88
CA GLU A 9 3.37 -11.28 11.10
C GLU A 9 4.37 -12.37 10.70
N PHE A 10 5.27 -12.03 9.78
CA PHE A 10 6.46 -12.82 9.47
C PHE A 10 7.65 -12.23 10.22
N PHE A 11 8.40 -13.06 10.91
CA PHE A 11 9.62 -12.63 11.60
C PHE A 11 10.82 -12.83 10.70
N GLU A 12 11.64 -11.79 10.60
CA GLU A 12 12.83 -11.84 9.77
C GLU A 12 13.96 -12.61 10.44
N THR A 13 14.77 -13.30 9.64
CA THR A 13 16.02 -13.92 10.11
C THR A 13 17.12 -12.87 10.24
N GLN A 14 17.16 -11.92 9.31
CA GLN A 14 18.04 -10.76 9.32
C GLN A 14 17.21 -9.47 9.19
N LEU A 15 17.56 -8.45 9.97
CA LEU A 15 16.88 -7.16 9.91
C LEU A 15 16.92 -6.62 8.47
N ASP A 16 15.75 -6.15 8.02
CA ASP A 16 15.53 -5.50 6.73
C ASP A 16 15.67 -6.46 5.52
N GLU A 17 15.61 -7.78 5.73
CA GLU A 17 15.66 -8.77 4.65
C GLU A 17 14.45 -8.63 3.71
N SER A 18 13.27 -8.31 4.23
CA SER A 18 12.06 -8.08 3.43
C SER A 18 12.17 -6.85 2.52
N LEU A 19 12.78 -5.77 3.02
CA LEU A 19 13.03 -4.55 2.25
C LEU A 19 14.09 -4.77 1.16
N SER A 20 15.14 -5.52 1.49
CA SER A 20 16.18 -5.93 0.55
C SER A 20 15.59 -6.79 -0.57
N ALA A 21 14.85 -7.86 -0.21
CA ALA A 21 14.20 -8.76 -1.16
C ALA A 21 13.19 -8.03 -2.07
N ARG A 22 12.43 -7.06 -1.52
CA ARG A 22 11.53 -6.22 -2.30
C ARG A 22 12.28 -5.36 -3.32
N THR A 23 13.41 -4.78 -2.92
CA THR A 23 14.25 -3.95 -3.79
C THR A 23 14.86 -4.78 -4.93
N GLU A 24 15.38 -5.98 -4.62
CA GLU A 24 15.90 -6.91 -5.63
C GLU A 24 14.82 -7.36 -6.64
N SER A 25 13.58 -7.52 -6.16
CA SER A 25 12.45 -7.93 -6.99
C SER A 25 11.81 -6.80 -7.79
N LEU A 26 12.17 -5.53 -7.53
CA LEU A 26 11.45 -4.37 -8.06
C LEU A 26 11.38 -4.33 -9.60
N ALA A 27 12.48 -4.67 -10.27
CA ALA A 27 12.52 -4.74 -11.74
C ALA A 27 11.63 -5.85 -12.35
N SER A 28 11.28 -6.86 -11.54
CA SER A 28 10.42 -7.96 -11.95
C SER A 28 8.93 -7.64 -11.88
N PHE A 29 8.53 -6.59 -11.15
CA PHE A 29 7.11 -6.24 -11.01
C PHE A 29 6.47 -5.92 -12.38
N ARG A 30 5.23 -6.37 -12.55
CA ARG A 30 4.41 -6.26 -13.77
C ARG A 30 3.04 -5.73 -13.40
N GLU A 31 2.32 -5.22 -14.39
CA GLU A 31 0.96 -4.69 -14.23
C GLU A 31 0.90 -3.69 -13.04
N LEU A 32 -0.09 -3.87 -12.16
CA LEU A 32 -0.27 -3.03 -10.99
C LEU A 32 0.75 -3.31 -9.87
N GLY A 33 1.58 -4.35 -9.98
CA GLY A 33 2.58 -4.74 -9.00
C GLY A 33 2.04 -5.56 -7.82
N PRO A 34 2.89 -5.87 -6.83
CA PRO A 34 2.53 -6.70 -5.68
C PRO A 34 1.73 -5.92 -4.63
N ALA A 35 1.20 -6.64 -3.64
CA ALA A 35 0.67 -6.03 -2.42
C ALA A 35 1.71 -5.10 -1.75
N ASP A 36 1.19 -4.15 -0.97
CA ASP A 36 2.05 -3.25 -0.21
C ASP A 36 2.73 -4.03 0.91
N LEU A 37 3.98 -3.67 1.20
CA LEU A 37 4.79 -4.30 2.24
C LEU A 37 4.87 -3.34 3.42
N CYS A 38 4.61 -3.84 4.62
CA CYS A 38 4.83 -3.10 5.85
C CYS A 38 5.84 -3.85 6.70
N HIS A 39 7.00 -3.23 6.92
CA HIS A 39 8.06 -3.72 7.79
C HIS A 39 8.09 -2.92 9.08
N ILE A 40 8.33 -3.57 10.21
CA ILE A 40 8.52 -2.93 11.51
C ILE A 40 9.74 -3.52 12.23
N THR A 41 10.45 -2.67 12.96
CA THR A 41 11.55 -3.08 13.84
C THR A 41 11.11 -2.91 15.28
N LYS A 42 11.14 -4.00 16.04
CA LYS A 42 10.83 -4.02 17.47
C LYS A 42 12.11 -4.05 18.30
N ALA A 43 12.17 -3.21 19.31
CA ALA A 43 13.25 -3.18 20.29
C ALA A 43 12.73 -3.62 21.66
N ASN A 44 13.57 -4.30 22.43
CA ASN A 44 13.26 -4.66 23.81
C ASN A 44 13.69 -3.56 24.78
N ALA A 45 12.93 -3.33 25.84
CA ALA A 45 13.26 -2.40 26.91
C ALA A 45 14.53 -2.78 27.68
N LYS A 46 14.92 -4.06 27.67
CA LYS A 46 16.16 -4.55 28.28
C LYS A 46 17.35 -4.27 27.35
N PRO A 47 18.37 -3.52 27.79
CA PRO A 47 19.58 -3.30 26.99
C PRO A 47 20.29 -4.61 26.63
N GLY A 48 20.87 -4.67 25.43
CA GLY A 48 21.64 -5.82 24.94
C GLY A 48 20.79 -6.96 24.33
N VAL A 49 19.47 -6.87 24.38
CA VAL A 49 18.59 -7.74 23.58
C VAL A 49 18.57 -7.22 22.16
N LYS A 50 18.85 -8.10 21.18
CA LYS A 50 18.83 -7.74 19.76
C LYS A 50 17.43 -7.30 19.33
N GLU A 51 17.39 -6.32 18.43
CA GLU A 51 16.16 -5.92 17.75
C GLU A 51 15.66 -7.06 16.85
N VAL A 52 14.36 -7.06 16.59
CA VAL A 52 13.73 -8.04 15.71
C VAL A 52 12.88 -7.32 14.68
N GLY A 53 13.08 -7.69 13.42
CA GLY A 53 12.31 -7.23 12.28
C GLY A 53 11.12 -8.16 12.06
N SER A 54 10.00 -7.59 11.70
CA SER A 54 8.85 -8.34 11.24
C SER A 54 8.07 -7.56 10.20
N TYR A 55 7.40 -8.28 9.31
CA TYR A 55 6.66 -7.67 8.21
C TYR A 55 5.36 -8.39 7.91
N HIS A 56 4.49 -7.71 7.18
CA HIS A 56 3.26 -8.26 6.61
C HIS A 56 2.92 -7.57 5.29
N TYR A 57 2.09 -8.25 4.49
CA TYR A 57 1.54 -7.66 3.28
C TYR A 57 0.19 -7.03 3.59
N VAL A 58 -0.14 -5.91 2.94
CA VAL A 58 -1.39 -5.20 3.16
C VAL A 58 -1.96 -4.62 1.87
N SER A 59 -3.28 -4.51 1.79
CA SER A 59 -3.99 -3.73 0.76
C SER A 59 -5.07 -2.87 1.38
N GLY A 60 -5.45 -1.80 0.69
CA GLY A 60 -6.53 -0.92 1.09
C GLY A 60 -6.17 0.14 2.13
N VAL A 61 -4.88 0.31 2.44
CA VAL A 61 -4.43 1.50 3.18
C VAL A 61 -4.43 2.70 2.22
N ASP A 62 -4.87 3.85 2.70
CA ASP A 62 -4.83 5.10 1.94
C ASP A 62 -3.37 5.54 1.69
N ALA A 63 -2.92 5.36 0.45
CA ALA A 63 -1.59 5.73 -0.02
C ALA A 63 -1.53 7.13 -0.70
N SER A 64 -2.47 8.02 -0.38
CA SER A 64 -2.48 9.40 -0.92
C SER A 64 -1.43 10.33 -0.34
N SER A 65 -0.83 9.99 0.81
CA SER A 65 0.20 10.82 1.42
C SER A 65 1.14 10.03 2.34
N SER A 66 2.28 10.63 2.68
CA SER A 66 3.16 10.10 3.71
C SER A 66 2.50 10.08 5.10
N ALA A 67 1.60 11.03 5.38
CA ALA A 67 0.91 11.14 6.66
C ALA A 67 -0.06 9.97 6.91
N THR A 68 -0.84 9.56 5.91
CA THR A 68 -1.77 8.43 6.02
C THR A 68 -1.03 7.10 6.19
N LEU A 69 0.06 6.90 5.46
CA LEU A 69 0.91 5.71 5.61
C LEU A 69 1.66 5.70 6.96
N ALA A 70 2.14 6.86 7.43
CA ALA A 70 2.73 6.97 8.76
C ALA A 70 1.70 6.71 9.87
N ALA A 71 0.45 7.15 9.69
CA ALA A 71 -0.64 6.85 10.62
C ALA A 71 -0.93 5.34 10.67
N TYR A 72 -0.90 4.64 9.53
CA TYR A 72 -0.98 3.18 9.50
C TYR A 72 0.13 2.53 10.33
N LEU A 73 1.40 2.93 10.11
CA LEU A 73 2.54 2.41 10.88
C LEU A 73 2.41 2.67 12.38
N ASN A 74 2.00 3.89 12.77
CA ASN A 74 1.78 4.24 14.17
C ASN A 74 0.66 3.41 14.80
N SER A 75 -0.39 3.07 14.04
CA SER A 75 -1.50 2.24 14.53
C SER A 75 -1.05 0.85 15.00
N LEU A 76 0.06 0.32 14.43
CA LEU A 76 0.63 -0.97 14.83
C LEU A 76 1.19 -0.94 16.26
N THR A 77 1.53 0.24 16.78
CA THR A 77 1.97 0.39 18.18
C THR A 77 0.85 -0.01 19.12
N TYR A 78 -0.39 0.41 18.84
CA TYR A 78 -1.56 0.01 19.62
C TYR A 78 -1.85 -1.48 19.48
N ALA A 79 -1.69 -2.05 18.27
CA ALA A 79 -1.84 -3.49 18.04
C ALA A 79 -0.82 -4.33 18.83
N LEU A 80 0.37 -3.79 19.10
CA LEU A 80 1.36 -4.44 19.97
C LEU A 80 0.99 -4.33 21.45
N GLU A 81 0.49 -3.18 21.90
CA GLU A 81 0.13 -2.91 23.30
C GLU A 81 -1.13 -3.68 23.73
N GLU A 82 -2.13 -3.81 22.86
CA GLU A 82 -3.39 -4.52 23.16
C GLU A 82 -3.18 -6.01 23.46
N THR A 83 -2.14 -6.64 22.91
CA THR A 83 -1.73 -8.02 23.24
C THR A 83 -1.51 -8.22 24.75
N HIS A 84 -1.18 -7.15 25.49
CA HIS A 84 -0.82 -7.21 26.92
C HIS A 84 -1.88 -6.67 27.88
N ALA A 85 -3.01 -6.15 27.38
CA ALA A 85 -4.00 -5.47 28.20
C ALA A 85 -4.73 -6.38 29.22
N TRP A 86 -4.76 -7.71 29.00
CA TRP A 86 -5.50 -8.65 29.85
C TRP A 86 -4.65 -9.29 30.98
N PHE A 87 -3.31 -9.21 30.92
CA PHE A 87 -2.42 -9.77 31.96
C PHE A 87 -1.22 -8.86 32.29
N SER A 88 -1.45 -7.91 33.20
CA SER A 88 -0.57 -7.10 34.09
C SER A 88 0.98 -7.05 33.94
N LYS A 89 1.59 -7.15 32.76
CA LYS A 89 2.97 -6.69 32.54
C LYS A 89 3.03 -5.84 31.28
N SER A 90 3.55 -4.62 31.38
CA SER A 90 3.79 -3.80 30.19
C SER A 90 4.66 -4.59 29.21
N SER A 91 4.32 -4.52 27.92
CA SER A 91 5.10 -5.18 26.87
C SER A 91 6.56 -4.77 27.00
N ALA A 92 7.45 -5.76 27.06
CA ALA A 92 8.88 -5.50 27.06
C ALA A 92 9.36 -5.07 25.67
N TRP A 93 8.54 -5.23 24.63
CA TRP A 93 8.83 -4.89 23.26
C TRP A 93 8.10 -3.62 22.85
N ARG A 94 8.74 -2.78 22.04
CA ARG A 94 8.12 -1.60 21.44
C ARG A 94 8.53 -1.50 19.98
N ILE A 95 7.64 -0.98 19.15
CA ILE A 95 7.98 -0.64 17.77
C ILE A 95 8.88 0.60 17.81
N ARG A 96 10.09 0.47 17.27
CA ARG A 96 11.09 1.55 17.20
C ARG A 96 11.00 2.30 15.87
N SER A 97 10.77 1.56 14.79
CA SER A 97 10.66 2.11 13.45
C SER A 97 9.79 1.21 12.58
N GLY A 98 9.34 1.76 11.45
CA GLY A 98 8.68 0.97 10.42
C GLY A 98 8.83 1.60 9.04
N VAL A 99 8.68 0.78 8.01
CA VAL A 99 8.75 1.18 6.61
C VAL A 99 7.53 0.63 5.89
N TYR A 100 6.75 1.53 5.29
CA TYR A 100 5.65 1.16 4.40
C TYR A 100 6.13 1.29 2.95
N CYS A 101 5.94 0.27 2.12
CA CYS A 101 6.32 0.27 0.71
C CYS A 101 5.10 0.07 -0.18
N CYS A 102 4.87 1.00 -1.09
CA CYS A 102 3.77 1.01 -2.03
C CYS A 102 4.32 1.15 -3.46
N PHE A 103 4.01 0.19 -4.33
CA PHE A 103 4.48 0.26 -5.71
C PHE A 103 3.62 1.26 -6.51
N ASN A 104 4.25 2.17 -7.24
CA ASN A 104 3.62 3.02 -8.24
C ASN A 104 3.76 2.35 -9.61
N ALA A 105 2.64 1.91 -10.19
CA ALA A 105 2.62 1.20 -11.46
C ALA A 105 2.80 2.12 -12.68
N PHE A 106 2.45 3.41 -12.57
CA PHE A 106 2.63 4.38 -13.66
C PHE A 106 4.12 4.68 -13.88
N SER A 107 4.81 5.11 -12.81
CA SER A 107 6.23 5.50 -12.88
C SER A 107 7.18 4.33 -12.62
N ARG A 108 6.65 3.14 -12.25
CA ARG A 108 7.42 1.93 -11.93
C ARG A 108 8.49 2.16 -10.86
N VAL A 109 8.10 2.84 -9.79
CA VAL A 109 8.94 3.12 -8.60
C VAL A 109 8.26 2.60 -7.34
N ASP A 110 9.02 2.37 -6.28
CA ASP A 110 8.51 1.93 -4.98
C ASP A 110 8.52 3.11 -4.01
N VAL A 111 7.35 3.67 -3.70
CA VAL A 111 7.22 4.74 -2.69
C VAL A 111 7.41 4.12 -1.31
N ARG A 112 8.27 4.73 -0.51
CA ARG A 112 8.57 4.30 0.86
C ARG A 112 8.32 5.41 1.86
N VAL A 113 7.66 5.06 2.96
CA VAL A 113 7.50 5.92 4.13
C VAL A 113 8.16 5.25 5.31
N GLU A 114 9.24 5.86 5.80
CA GLU A 114 9.98 5.42 6.98
C GLU A 114 9.56 6.27 8.18
N VAL A 115 9.13 5.60 9.25
CA VAL A 115 8.77 6.23 10.52
C VAL A 115 9.74 5.78 11.59
N LYS A 116 10.20 6.72 12.40
CA LYS A 116 10.86 6.47 13.69
C LYS A 116 9.89 6.88 14.79
N ILE A 117 9.77 6.06 15.83
CA ILE A 117 8.80 6.27 16.91
C ILE A 117 9.56 6.65 18.19
N PRO A 118 9.23 7.78 18.87
CA PRO A 118 8.05 8.65 18.69
C PRO A 118 8.24 9.86 17.75
N GLY A 119 9.21 9.85 16.82
CA GLY A 119 9.34 10.96 15.88
C GLY A 119 10.29 10.72 14.71
N GLY A 120 9.97 11.37 13.59
CA GLY A 120 10.67 11.26 12.32
C GLY A 120 9.83 10.53 11.30
N VAL A 121 9.46 11.21 10.22
CA VAL A 121 8.82 10.62 9.04
C VAL A 121 9.64 11.08 7.84
N GLU A 122 10.13 10.13 7.07
CA GLU A 122 10.81 10.38 5.80
C GLU A 122 10.05 9.64 4.70
N SER A 123 9.87 10.30 3.55
CA SER A 123 9.27 9.68 2.38
C SER A 123 10.14 9.90 1.16
N TYR A 124 10.34 8.83 0.41
CA TYR A 124 11.16 8.81 -0.80
C TYR A 124 10.64 7.73 -1.74
N VAL A 125 11.13 7.72 -2.98
CA VAL A 125 10.92 6.59 -3.89
C VAL A 125 12.21 5.85 -4.14
N VAL A 126 12.09 4.55 -4.38
CA VAL A 126 13.18 3.70 -4.85
C VAL A 126 12.91 3.35 -6.30
N ASP A 127 13.82 3.69 -7.19
CA ASP A 127 13.70 3.34 -8.61
C ASP A 127 14.20 1.92 -8.91
N LEU A 128 14.11 1.50 -10.18
CA LEU A 128 14.53 0.16 -10.62
C LEU A 128 16.03 -0.13 -10.43
N ARG A 129 16.85 0.89 -10.15
CA ARG A 129 18.29 0.77 -9.87
C ARG A 129 18.57 0.69 -8.36
N GLY A 130 17.55 0.84 -7.53
CA GLY A 130 17.69 0.94 -6.07
C GLY A 130 18.06 2.34 -5.59
N GLU A 131 18.00 3.37 -6.46
CA GLU A 131 18.36 4.74 -6.11
C GLU A 131 17.18 5.46 -5.45
N ARG A 132 17.47 6.30 -4.45
CA ARG A 132 16.46 7.08 -3.73
C ARG A 132 16.23 8.43 -4.40
N HIS A 133 14.96 8.77 -4.61
CA HIS A 133 14.53 10.05 -5.18
C HIS A 133 13.39 10.67 -4.36
N GLU A 134 13.10 11.93 -4.62
CA GLU A 134 11.98 12.63 -4.00
C GLU A 134 10.62 12.03 -4.40
N ALA A 135 9.72 11.86 -3.44
CA ALA A 135 8.33 11.47 -3.69
C ALA A 135 7.48 12.73 -3.97
N THR A 136 7.44 13.15 -5.23
CA THR A 136 6.72 14.36 -5.66
C THR A 136 5.19 14.20 -5.54
N PRO A 137 4.40 15.29 -5.55
CA PRO A 137 2.94 15.20 -5.51
C PRO A 137 2.33 14.33 -6.62
N GLU A 138 2.92 14.37 -7.82
CA GLU A 138 2.48 13.55 -8.95
C GLU A 138 2.70 12.06 -8.68
N ILE A 139 3.85 11.72 -8.09
CA ILE A 139 4.16 10.34 -7.68
C ILE A 139 3.17 9.85 -6.62
N TRP A 140 2.81 10.69 -5.64
CA TRP A 140 1.81 10.35 -4.64
C TRP A 140 0.43 10.07 -5.24
N GLN A 141 -0.01 10.89 -6.18
CA GLN A 141 -1.28 10.68 -6.87
C GLN A 141 -1.28 9.37 -7.68
N GLU A 142 -0.20 9.10 -8.42
CA GLU A 142 -0.01 7.84 -9.16
C GLU A 142 0.01 6.62 -8.22
N THR A 143 0.64 6.76 -7.05
CA THR A 143 0.76 5.71 -6.02
C THR A 143 -0.59 5.40 -5.37
N TYR A 144 -1.36 6.43 -5.05
CA TYR A 144 -2.72 6.29 -4.52
C TYR A 144 -3.60 5.47 -5.46
N ILE A 145 -3.62 5.83 -6.74
CA ILE A 145 -4.41 5.11 -7.75
C ILE A 145 -3.88 3.69 -7.95
N SER A 146 -2.56 3.50 -7.97
CA SER A 146 -1.97 2.15 -8.08
C SER A 146 -2.40 1.25 -6.91
N ALA A 147 -2.38 1.75 -5.68
CA ALA A 147 -2.78 1.02 -4.49
C ALA A 147 -4.28 0.68 -4.48
N LEU A 148 -5.14 1.66 -4.84
CA LEU A 148 -6.58 1.46 -4.96
C LEU A 148 -6.91 0.40 -6.02
N LEU A 149 -6.34 0.50 -7.21
CA LEU A 149 -6.59 -0.44 -8.29
C LEU A 149 -6.11 -1.84 -7.94
N ARG A 150 -4.94 -1.99 -7.31
CA ARG A 150 -4.51 -3.30 -6.77
C ARG A 150 -5.53 -3.86 -5.79
N SER A 151 -6.05 -3.03 -4.88
CA SER A 151 -7.04 -3.47 -3.90
C SER A 151 -8.39 -3.82 -4.55
N ILE A 152 -8.83 -3.08 -5.57
CA ILE A 152 -10.10 -3.34 -6.26
C ILE A 152 -9.98 -4.58 -7.14
N LEU A 153 -8.93 -4.69 -7.95
CA LEU A 153 -8.83 -5.70 -9.00
C LEU A 153 -8.26 -7.04 -8.51
N TYR A 154 -7.28 -7.03 -7.61
CA TYR A 154 -6.58 -8.26 -7.20
C TYR A 154 -7.14 -8.88 -5.92
N SER A 155 -7.98 -8.18 -5.16
CA SER A 155 -8.35 -8.64 -3.83
C SER A 155 -9.31 -9.83 -3.79
N ASP A 156 -9.86 -10.23 -4.93
CA ASP A 156 -10.68 -11.44 -5.11
C ASP A 156 -9.96 -12.54 -5.89
N ASP A 157 -8.75 -12.26 -6.40
CA ASP A 157 -7.99 -13.24 -7.18
C ASP A 157 -7.39 -14.30 -6.25
N ALA A 158 -7.74 -15.57 -6.49
CA ALA A 158 -7.26 -16.70 -5.74
C ALA A 158 -5.73 -16.87 -5.80
N ASN A 159 -5.08 -16.35 -6.84
CA ASN A 159 -3.62 -16.32 -6.98
C ASN A 159 -2.96 -15.29 -6.06
N TYR A 160 -3.71 -14.31 -5.56
CA TYR A 160 -3.24 -13.27 -4.64
C TYR A 160 -3.54 -13.59 -3.16
N ARG A 161 -3.86 -14.85 -2.84
CA ARG A 161 -3.94 -15.35 -1.46
C ARG A 161 -2.54 -15.48 -0.84
N LEU A 162 -1.90 -14.34 -0.63
CA LEU A 162 -0.61 -14.24 0.02
C LEU A 162 -0.76 -14.65 1.49
N ALA A 163 0.13 -15.51 1.97
CA ALA A 163 0.24 -15.74 3.39
C ALA A 163 0.59 -14.41 4.08
N GLY A 164 0.00 -14.17 5.25
CA GLY A 164 0.21 -12.95 6.01
C GLY A 164 -0.23 -11.65 5.31
N PHE A 165 -1.32 -11.74 4.55
CA PHE A 165 -1.97 -10.63 3.88
C PHE A 165 -3.12 -10.04 4.71
N ARG A 166 -3.07 -8.74 4.97
CA ARG A 166 -4.12 -7.97 5.63
C ARG A 166 -4.90 -7.16 4.60
N LYS A 167 -6.20 -7.44 4.46
CA LYS A 167 -7.10 -6.69 3.58
C LYS A 167 -7.87 -5.64 4.41
N LEU A 168 -7.76 -4.39 4.03
CA LEU A 168 -8.62 -3.29 4.49
C LEU A 168 -9.57 -2.89 3.36
N ASP A 169 -10.64 -2.18 3.72
CA ASP A 169 -11.51 -1.55 2.72
C ASP A 169 -10.81 -0.31 2.14
N PRO A 170 -10.47 -0.31 0.84
CA PRO A 170 -9.80 0.82 0.19
C PRO A 170 -10.67 2.09 0.10
N ILE A 171 -12.00 1.96 0.16
CA ILE A 171 -12.94 3.10 0.02
C ILE A 171 -14.01 2.98 1.12
N PRO A 172 -13.63 3.25 2.39
CA PRO A 172 -14.48 2.95 3.55
C PRO A 172 -15.67 3.92 3.74
N ASN A 173 -15.70 5.04 3.03
CA ASN A 173 -16.70 6.08 3.18
C ASN A 173 -16.86 6.92 1.89
N ILE A 174 -17.84 7.83 1.91
CA ILE A 174 -18.19 8.65 0.73
C ILE A 174 -17.12 9.70 0.42
N GLU A 175 -16.38 10.16 1.43
CA GLU A 175 -15.25 11.08 1.26
C GLU A 175 -14.10 10.41 0.51
N ALA A 176 -13.79 9.15 0.84
CA ALA A 176 -12.80 8.35 0.12
C ALA A 176 -13.24 8.07 -1.32
N GLU A 177 -14.54 7.83 -1.56
CA GLU A 177 -15.07 7.65 -2.92
C GLU A 177 -14.95 8.94 -3.75
N ALA A 178 -15.24 10.09 -3.14
CA ALA A 178 -15.07 11.39 -3.80
C ALA A 178 -13.60 11.66 -4.14
N HIS A 179 -12.68 11.33 -3.23
CA HIS A 179 -11.24 11.46 -3.47
C HIS A 179 -10.75 10.51 -4.57
N PHE A 180 -11.27 9.27 -4.62
CA PHE A 180 -10.97 8.34 -5.70
C PHE A 180 -11.41 8.89 -7.06
N LEU A 181 -12.62 9.46 -7.16
CA LEU A 181 -13.10 10.11 -8.38
C LEU A 181 -12.21 11.29 -8.80
N GLU A 182 -11.89 12.19 -7.86
CA GLU A 182 -11.02 13.35 -8.13
C GLU A 182 -9.62 12.93 -8.61
N ALA A 183 -8.98 11.99 -7.91
CA ALA A 183 -7.65 11.50 -8.29
C ALA A 183 -7.67 10.76 -9.64
N THR A 184 -8.75 10.03 -9.93
CA THR A 184 -9.00 9.39 -11.22
C THR A 184 -9.11 10.44 -12.33
N GLU A 185 -9.85 11.53 -12.08
CA GLU A 185 -10.03 12.59 -13.07
C GLU A 185 -8.69 13.20 -13.51
N ASN A 186 -7.82 13.44 -12.52
CA ASN A 186 -6.52 14.05 -12.74
C ASN A 186 -5.51 13.12 -13.46
N ILE A 187 -5.74 11.80 -13.48
CA ILE A 187 -4.82 10.82 -14.07
C ILE A 187 -5.38 10.08 -15.28
N PHE A 188 -6.65 10.27 -15.62
CA PHE A 188 -7.39 9.46 -16.58
C PHE A 188 -6.65 9.21 -17.90
N PHE A 189 -6.09 10.26 -18.50
CA PHE A 189 -5.38 10.16 -19.78
C PHE A 189 -4.02 9.43 -19.71
N LYS A 190 -3.51 9.16 -18.51
CA LYS A 190 -2.34 8.31 -18.27
C LYS A 190 -2.72 6.84 -18.01
N GLY A 191 -4.00 6.49 -17.90
CA GLY A 191 -4.47 5.16 -17.49
C GLY A 191 -3.90 4.00 -18.32
N TRP A 192 -3.63 4.22 -19.61
CA TRP A 192 -3.02 3.23 -20.50
C TRP A 192 -1.60 2.79 -20.07
N LEU A 193 -0.88 3.60 -19.28
CA LEU A 193 0.44 3.25 -18.74
C LEU A 193 0.37 2.08 -17.74
N LEU A 194 -0.80 1.81 -17.16
CA LEU A 194 -0.97 0.75 -16.19
C LEU A 194 -0.99 -0.65 -16.82
N GLY A 195 -1.16 -0.74 -18.14
CA GLY A 195 -1.46 -2.00 -18.82
C GLY A 195 -2.95 -2.32 -18.84
N SER A 196 -3.27 -3.55 -19.18
CA SER A 196 -4.64 -4.05 -19.36
C SER A 196 -4.72 -5.54 -19.03
N GLU A 197 -5.93 -6.09 -19.02
CA GLU A 197 -6.13 -7.54 -18.92
C GLU A 197 -5.41 -8.28 -20.07
N PRO A 198 -4.97 -9.55 -19.86
CA PRO A 198 -4.19 -10.30 -20.85
C PRO A 198 -4.88 -10.50 -22.21
N GLU A 199 -6.22 -10.47 -22.24
CA GLU A 199 -7.02 -10.60 -23.46
C GLU A 199 -6.94 -9.35 -24.36
N ILE A 200 -6.52 -8.21 -23.80
CA ILE A 200 -6.37 -6.95 -24.52
C ILE A 200 -4.92 -6.83 -24.99
N GLN A 201 -4.73 -6.79 -26.31
CA GLN A 201 -3.39 -6.76 -26.91
C GLN A 201 -2.63 -5.46 -26.65
N VAL A 202 -3.35 -4.33 -26.64
CA VAL A 202 -2.77 -2.99 -26.48
C VAL A 202 -3.67 -2.18 -25.57
N ALA A 203 -3.14 -1.71 -24.45
CA ALA A 203 -3.85 -0.80 -23.55
C ALA A 203 -4.17 0.52 -24.27
N THR A 204 -5.40 0.98 -24.12
CA THR A 204 -5.86 2.26 -24.67
C THR A 204 -6.41 3.14 -23.55
N VAL A 205 -6.82 4.37 -23.85
CA VAL A 205 -7.44 5.26 -22.86
C VAL A 205 -8.74 4.69 -22.27
N VAL A 206 -9.43 3.80 -23.00
CA VAL A 206 -10.69 3.18 -22.56
C VAL A 206 -10.54 1.70 -22.16
N SER A 207 -9.42 1.07 -22.51
CA SER A 207 -9.15 -0.34 -22.24
C SER A 207 -7.83 -0.46 -21.49
N ASN A 208 -7.90 -0.30 -20.18
CA ASN A 208 -6.77 -0.35 -19.25
C ASN A 208 -7.25 -0.66 -17.83
N HIS A 209 -6.32 -0.97 -16.92
CA HIS A 209 -6.65 -1.29 -15.53
C HIS A 209 -7.37 -0.17 -14.76
N LEU A 210 -7.13 1.10 -15.08
CA LEU A 210 -7.86 2.21 -14.44
C LEU A 210 -9.35 2.15 -14.81
N THR A 211 -9.68 2.07 -16.10
CA THR A 211 -11.07 1.95 -16.56
C THR A 211 -11.73 0.68 -16.00
N THR A 212 -11.03 -0.45 -16.02
CA THR A 212 -11.53 -1.71 -15.45
C THR A 212 -11.82 -1.58 -13.94
N GLY A 213 -10.92 -0.97 -13.18
CA GLY A 213 -11.09 -0.77 -11.74
C GLY A 213 -12.24 0.16 -11.38
N ILE A 214 -12.41 1.27 -12.10
CA ILE A 214 -13.57 2.17 -11.95
C ILE A 214 -14.86 1.38 -12.19
N MET A 215 -14.94 0.66 -13.31
CA MET A 215 -16.15 -0.08 -13.66
C MET A 215 -16.45 -1.19 -12.65
N LYS A 216 -15.45 -1.96 -12.19
CA LYS A 216 -15.64 -2.98 -11.15
C LYS A 216 -16.16 -2.36 -9.86
N TYR A 217 -15.49 -1.35 -9.32
CA TYR A 217 -15.90 -0.74 -8.05
C TYR A 217 -17.34 -0.18 -8.10
N PHE A 218 -17.67 0.63 -9.10
CA PHE A 218 -18.99 1.26 -9.17
C PHE A 218 -20.12 0.27 -9.53
N SER A 219 -19.83 -0.78 -10.30
CA SER A 219 -20.82 -1.81 -10.62
C SER A 219 -21.14 -2.70 -9.42
N GLU A 220 -20.12 -3.15 -8.68
CA GLU A 220 -20.28 -3.98 -7.48
C GLU A 220 -20.99 -3.23 -6.34
N ASN A 221 -20.85 -1.91 -6.29
CA ASN A 221 -21.53 -1.05 -5.30
C ASN A 221 -22.86 -0.47 -5.80
N PHE A 222 -23.34 -0.85 -7.00
CA PHE A 222 -24.57 -0.33 -7.63
C PHE A 222 -24.62 1.20 -7.78
N ARG A 223 -23.47 1.84 -7.98
CA ARG A 223 -23.29 3.29 -8.10
C ARG A 223 -22.94 3.73 -9.52
N TYR A 224 -23.61 3.14 -10.51
CA TYR A 224 -23.35 3.37 -11.95
C TYR A 224 -23.39 4.84 -12.36
N GLU A 225 -24.30 5.63 -11.78
CA GLU A 225 -24.44 7.07 -12.08
C GLU A 225 -23.13 7.83 -11.87
N ARG A 226 -22.36 7.48 -10.83
CA ARG A 226 -21.07 8.12 -10.55
C ARG A 226 -20.04 7.86 -11.65
N ALA A 227 -19.97 6.62 -12.12
CA ALA A 227 -19.08 6.25 -13.23
C ALA A 227 -19.52 6.91 -14.54
N VAL A 228 -20.83 6.97 -14.83
CA VAL A 228 -21.36 7.65 -16.01
C VAL A 228 -20.99 9.13 -15.99
N ASN A 229 -21.28 9.83 -14.89
CA ASN A 229 -20.97 11.25 -14.75
C ASN A 229 -19.47 11.55 -14.88
N LEU A 230 -18.62 10.63 -14.42
CA LEU A 230 -17.17 10.72 -14.61
C LEU A 230 -16.81 10.63 -16.10
N PHE A 231 -17.29 9.61 -16.82
CA PHE A 231 -16.92 9.40 -18.22
C PHE A 231 -17.54 10.42 -19.18
N GLU A 232 -18.70 10.98 -18.86
CA GLU A 232 -19.32 12.06 -19.66
C GLU A 232 -18.41 13.30 -19.77
N LYS A 233 -17.54 13.55 -18.78
CA LYS A 233 -16.56 14.65 -18.81
C LYS A 233 -15.53 14.51 -19.93
N TYR A 234 -15.36 13.33 -20.52
CA TYR A 234 -14.36 13.05 -21.57
C TYR A 234 -14.98 12.87 -22.97
N ILE A 235 -16.31 12.94 -23.08
CA ILE A 235 -17.04 12.85 -24.35
C ILE A 235 -17.29 14.24 -24.96
N LEU A 236 -17.21 15.28 -24.13
CA LEU A 236 -17.39 16.70 -24.48
C LEU A 236 -16.06 17.43 -24.64
#